data_AF-A0A176RZV5-F1
#
_entry.id   AF-A0A176RZV5-F1
#
_cell.length_a   1.000
_cell.length_b   1.000
_cell.length_c   1.000
_cell.angle_alpha   90.00
_cell.angle_beta   90.00
_cell.angle_gamma   90.00
#
_symmetry.space_group_name_H-M   'P 1'
#
loop_
_entity.id
_entity.type
_entity.pdbx_description
1 polymer ?
#
loop_
_entity_poly.entity_id
_entity_poly.type
_entity_poly.pdbx_seq_one_letter_code
_entity_poly.pdbx_strand_id
1 'polypeptide(L)'
;GNSAWSSDAPDPSTSPAPYKLYNIGNNNPVELMQYIETLEKMLGKTAKKNLLPMQAGDVQATYADVDDLVRDVGFKPQTLIEDGIGRFVEWYKHYYAVH
;
A
#
# COMPACT_ATOMS: atom_id res chain seq x y z
N GLY A 1 4.28 18.60 -20.54
CA GLY A 1 4.92 19.46 -19.55
C GLY A 1 3.86 20.37 -18.97
N ASN A 2 3.98 20.71 -17.69
CA ASN A 2 3.07 21.66 -17.04
C ASN A 2 3.57 23.09 -17.32
N SER A 3 2.90 23.81 -18.22
CA SER A 3 3.25 25.20 -18.58
C SER A 3 2.99 26.22 -17.46
N ALA A 4 2.26 25.81 -16.41
CA ALA A 4 2.01 26.62 -15.21
C ALA A 4 2.99 26.28 -14.06
N TRP A 5 3.95 25.39 -14.28
CA TRP A 5 4.96 25.03 -13.28
C TRP A 5 5.86 26.23 -12.98
N SER A 6 6.11 26.48 -11.69
CA SER A 6 6.96 27.58 -11.21
C SER A 6 8.10 27.05 -10.35
N SER A 7 9.32 27.57 -10.56
CA SER A 7 10.47 27.26 -9.70
C SER A 7 10.33 27.80 -8.28
N ASP A 8 9.50 28.84 -8.10
CA ASP A 8 9.29 29.50 -6.81
C ASP A 8 8.28 28.75 -5.93
N ALA A 9 7.49 27.84 -6.54
CA ALA A 9 6.56 26.94 -5.88
C ALA A 9 6.55 25.58 -6.61
N PRO A 10 7.63 24.80 -6.49
CA PRO A 10 7.79 23.58 -7.28
C PRO A 10 6.81 22.51 -6.80
N ASP A 11 6.06 21.94 -7.75
CA ASP A 11 5.35 20.68 -7.58
C ASP A 11 6.31 19.54 -7.99
N PRO A 12 6.76 18.68 -7.06
CA PRO A 12 7.72 17.62 -7.38
C PRO A 12 7.14 16.56 -8.32
N SER A 13 5.80 16.48 -8.43
CA SER A 13 5.14 15.53 -9.32
C SER A 13 5.14 15.99 -10.79
N THR A 14 5.39 17.27 -11.07
CA THR A 14 5.35 17.84 -12.42
C THR A 14 6.60 18.64 -12.78
N SER A 15 6.77 18.94 -14.07
CA SER A 15 7.88 19.78 -14.54
C SER A 15 7.56 20.47 -15.88
N PRO A 16 8.45 21.37 -16.34
CA PRO A 16 8.38 21.92 -17.70
C PRO A 16 8.56 20.86 -18.80
N ALA A 17 9.35 19.81 -18.54
CA ALA A 17 9.52 18.67 -19.44
C ALA A 17 8.29 17.74 -19.42
N PRO A 18 8.01 16.94 -20.47
CA PRO A 18 6.84 16.08 -20.52
C PRO A 18 7.01 14.80 -19.69
N TYR A 19 7.15 14.94 -18.37
CA TYR A 19 7.06 13.83 -17.42
C TYR A 19 6.14 14.19 -16.25
N LYS A 20 5.61 13.16 -15.60
CA LYS A 20 4.83 13.25 -14.37
C LYS A 20 5.13 12.06 -13.47
N LEU A 21 5.28 12.30 -12.17
CA LEU A 21 5.44 11.26 -11.17
C LEU A 21 4.07 10.92 -10.57
N TYR A 22 3.81 9.62 -10.39
CA TYR A 22 2.59 9.13 -9.75
C TYR A 22 2.98 8.18 -8.63
N ASN A 23 2.36 8.36 -7.45
CA ASN A 23 2.42 7.33 -6.44
C ASN A 23 1.49 6.19 -6.86
N ILE A 24 1.95 4.95 -6.66
CA ILE A 24 1.12 3.76 -6.84
C ILE A 24 1.00 3.11 -5.47
N GLY A 25 -0.23 3.00 -4.99
CA GLY A 25 -0.51 2.40 -3.69
C GLY A 25 -2.01 2.35 -3.41
N ASN A 26 -2.36 1.78 -2.25
CA ASN A 26 -3.72 1.87 -1.75
C ASN A 26 -3.87 3.18 -0.97
N ASN A 27 -4.99 3.87 -1.17
CA ASN A 27 -5.33 5.08 -0.42
C ASN A 27 -6.16 4.80 0.84
N ASN A 28 -6.47 3.53 1.11
CA ASN A 28 -7.14 3.10 2.34
C ASN A 28 -6.09 2.54 3.31
N PRO A 29 -5.80 3.23 4.43
CA PRO A 29 -4.93 2.68 5.47
C PRO A 29 -5.60 1.46 6.12
N VAL A 30 -4.80 0.43 6.39
CA VAL A 30 -5.21 -0.77 7.13
C VAL A 30 -4.36 -0.87 8.39
N GLU A 31 -5.00 -1.10 9.54
CA GLU A 31 -4.26 -1.27 10.78
C GLU A 31 -3.45 -2.57 10.77
N LEU A 32 -2.23 -2.51 11.33
CA LEU A 32 -1.35 -3.68 11.45
C LEU A 32 -2.03 -4.83 12.20
N MET A 33 -2.84 -4.52 13.22
CA MET A 33 -3.58 -5.54 13.97
C MET A 33 -4.62 -6.25 13.10
N GLN A 34 -5.40 -5.51 12.31
CA GLN A 34 -6.34 -6.09 11.36
C GLN A 34 -5.64 -6.98 10.32
N TYR A 35 -4.47 -6.54 9.84
CA TYR A 35 -3.64 -7.33 8.93
C TYR A 35 -3.21 -8.68 9.55
N ILE A 36 -2.72 -8.66 10.78
CA ILE A 36 -2.29 -9.86 11.50
C ILE A 36 -3.49 -10.78 11.77
N GLU A 37 -4.61 -10.25 12.25
CA GLU A 37 -5.83 -11.03 12.52
C GLU A 37 -6.38 -11.71 11.26
N THR A 38 -6.29 -11.02 10.12
CA THR A 38 -6.67 -11.59 8.83
C THR A 38 -5.78 -12.77 8.45
N LEU A 39 -4.45 -12.65 8.65
CA LEU A 39 -3.52 -13.77 8.45
C LEU A 39 -3.84 -14.94 9.39
N GLU A 40 -4.07 -14.67 10.68
CA GLU A 40 -4.40 -15.69 11.67
C GLU A 40 -5.66 -16.48 11.26
N LYS A 41 -6.69 -15.78 10.77
CA LYS A 41 -7.92 -16.36 10.25
C LYS A 41 -7.66 -17.24 9.01
N MET A 42 -6.93 -16.73 8.02
CA MET A 42 -6.66 -17.48 6.78
C MET A 42 -5.74 -18.70 7.02
N LEU A 43 -4.85 -18.62 8.00
CA LEU A 43 -3.96 -19.73 8.38
C LEU A 43 -4.60 -20.70 9.38
N GLY A 44 -5.71 -20.32 10.02
CA GLY A 44 -6.34 -21.08 11.10
C GLY A 44 -5.44 -21.19 12.35
N LYS A 45 -4.54 -20.24 12.57
CA LYS A 45 -3.55 -20.26 13.65
C LYS A 45 -3.37 -18.88 14.25
N THR A 46 -3.49 -18.78 15.58
CA THR A 46 -3.20 -17.55 16.31
C THR A 46 -1.70 -17.41 16.54
N ALA A 47 -1.15 -16.24 16.21
CA ALA A 47 0.25 -15.93 16.43
C ALA A 47 0.50 -15.56 17.90
N LYS A 48 1.63 -16.00 18.44
CA LYS A 48 2.12 -15.51 19.73
C LYS A 48 2.76 -14.14 19.51
N LYS A 49 1.96 -13.08 19.69
CA LYS A 49 2.38 -11.68 19.51
C LYS A 49 3.33 -11.27 20.64
N ASN A 50 4.50 -10.75 20.29
CA ASN A 50 5.41 -10.09 21.23
C ASN A 50 5.41 -8.59 20.93
N LEU A 51 4.67 -7.82 21.72
CA LEU A 51 4.49 -6.39 21.49
C LEU A 51 5.75 -5.64 21.94
N LEU A 52 6.39 -4.95 20.99
CA LEU A 52 7.55 -4.11 21.24
C LEU A 52 7.16 -2.62 21.14
N PRO A 53 7.93 -1.72 21.76
CA PRO A 53 7.78 -0.28 21.52
C PRO A 53 7.97 0.07 20.04
N MET A 54 7.42 1.21 19.63
CA MET A 54 7.62 1.77 18.28
C MET A 54 9.11 1.91 17.99
N GLN A 55 9.56 1.40 16.86
CA GLN A 55 10.95 1.51 16.44
C GLN A 55 11.20 2.90 15.85
N ALA A 56 12.44 3.39 15.93
CA ALA A 56 12.79 4.74 15.51
C ALA A 56 12.54 5.03 14.00
N GLY A 57 12.34 4.00 13.18
CA GLY A 57 12.01 4.11 11.76
C GLY A 57 10.54 3.85 11.41
N ASP A 58 9.69 3.52 12.40
CA ASP A 58 8.28 3.27 12.15
C ASP A 58 7.53 4.59 11.91
N VAL A 59 6.62 4.55 10.95
CA VAL A 59 5.70 5.64 10.62
C VAL A 59 4.31 5.23 11.09
N GLN A 60 3.67 6.08 11.90
CA GLN A 60 2.42 5.74 12.58
C GLN A 60 1.27 5.43 11.61
N ALA A 61 1.24 6.10 10.46
CA ALA A 61 0.37 5.78 9.33
C ALA A 61 1.02 6.29 8.05
N THR A 62 0.96 5.51 6.98
CA THR A 62 1.31 5.97 5.63
C THR A 62 0.21 5.61 4.66
N TYR A 63 -0.08 6.53 3.74
CA TYR A 63 -0.98 6.30 2.63
C TYR A 63 -0.36 6.90 1.37
N ALA A 64 -0.62 6.29 0.23
CA ALA A 64 -0.23 6.85 -1.05
C ALA A 64 -1.32 7.84 -1.51
N ASP A 65 -0.94 9.08 -1.78
CA ASP A 65 -1.78 10.00 -2.54
C ASP A 65 -1.75 9.59 -4.02
N VAL A 66 -2.88 9.05 -4.50
CA VAL A 66 -3.06 8.48 -5.84
C VAL A 66 -4.06 9.28 -6.67
N ASP A 67 -4.50 10.46 -6.22
CA ASP A 67 -5.56 11.23 -6.87
C ASP A 67 -5.20 11.58 -8.32
N ASP A 68 -3.93 11.92 -8.55
CA ASP A 68 -3.38 12.19 -9.86
C ASP A 68 -3.37 10.97 -10.78
N LEU A 69 -3.04 9.79 -10.25
CA LEU A 69 -3.05 8.54 -11.02
C LEU A 69 -4.48 8.15 -11.40
N VAL A 70 -5.42 8.28 -10.46
CA VAL A 70 -6.83 7.97 -10.70
C VAL A 70 -7.41 8.90 -11.76
N ARG A 71 -7.12 10.21 -11.68
CA ARG A 71 -7.61 11.19 -12.67
C ARG A 71 -7.05 10.93 -14.07
N ASP A 72 -5.75 10.67 -14.17
CA ASP A 72 -5.04 10.68 -15.46
C ASP A 72 -5.04 9.30 -16.13
N VAL A 73 -5.20 8.20 -15.38
CA VAL A 73 -5.15 6.80 -15.87
C VAL A 73 -6.43 6.01 -15.60
N GLY A 74 -7.30 6.48 -14.70
CA GLY A 74 -8.52 5.76 -14.30
C GLY A 74 -8.26 4.51 -13.46
N PHE A 75 -7.02 4.28 -13.03
CA PHE A 75 -6.64 3.11 -12.25
C PHE A 75 -6.84 3.36 -10.75
N LYS A 76 -7.62 2.50 -10.09
CA LYS A 76 -7.75 2.46 -8.63
C LYS A 76 -7.69 1.00 -8.17
N PRO A 77 -6.80 0.62 -7.24
CA PRO A 77 -6.81 -0.72 -6.68
C PRO A 77 -8.11 -0.97 -5.91
N GLN A 78 -8.80 -2.06 -6.23
CA GLN A 78 -10.07 -2.46 -5.60
C GLN A 78 -9.96 -3.74 -4.77
N THR A 79 -8.80 -4.39 -4.76
CA THR A 79 -8.57 -5.59 -3.97
C THR A 79 -8.64 -5.26 -2.48
N LEU A 80 -9.56 -5.90 -1.77
CA LEU A 80 -9.63 -5.79 -0.31
C LEU A 80 -8.41 -6.46 0.32
N ILE A 81 -8.04 -6.03 1.53
CA ILE A 81 -6.86 -6.60 2.20
C ILE A 81 -7.06 -8.09 2.49
N GLU A 82 -8.28 -8.48 2.83
CA GLU A 82 -8.68 -9.86 3.06
C GLU A 82 -8.52 -10.73 1.81
N ASP A 83 -8.89 -10.22 0.64
CA ASP A 83 -8.71 -10.91 -0.63
C ASP A 83 -7.23 -11.06 -0.98
N GLY A 84 -6.44 -10.01 -0.79
CA GLY A 84 -5.00 -10.01 -1.05
C GLY A 84 -4.26 -11.00 -0.16
N ILE A 85 -4.54 -10.98 1.15
CA ILE A 85 -3.95 -11.91 2.12
C ILE A 85 -4.37 -13.35 1.82
N GLY A 86 -5.66 -13.59 1.51
CA GLY A 86 -6.15 -14.93 1.16
C GLY A 86 -5.40 -15.53 -0.02
N ARG A 87 -5.31 -14.79 -1.13
CA ARG A 87 -4.56 -15.20 -2.34
C ARG A 87 -3.08 -15.43 -2.05
N PHE A 88 -2.48 -14.60 -1.20
CA PHE A 88 -1.08 -14.77 -0.80
C PHE A 88 -0.87 -16.06 0.01
N VAL A 89 -1.74 -16.34 0.99
CA VAL A 89 -1.68 -17.56 1.80
C VAL A 89 -1.83 -18.81 0.93
N GLU A 90 -2.78 -18.80 0.00
CA GLU A 90 -2.97 -19.90 -0.97
C GLU A 90 -1.73 -20.12 -1.83
N TRP A 91 -1.19 -19.05 -2.42
CA TRP A 91 0.03 -19.12 -3.20
C TRP A 91 1.21 -19.66 -2.37
N TYR A 92 1.40 -19.16 -1.15
CA TYR A 92 2.48 -19.58 -0.27
C TYR A 92 2.38 -21.07 0.08
N LYS A 93 1.18 -21.54 0.47
CA LYS A 93 0.91 -22.95 0.77
C LYS A 93 1.21 -23.85 -0.43
N HIS A 94 0.77 -23.42 -1.62
CA HIS A 94 1.02 -24.16 -2.85
C HIS A 94 2.51 -24.20 -3.20
N TYR A 95 3.19 -23.06 -3.15
CA TYR A 95 4.60 -22.93 -3.53
C TYR A 95 5.53 -23.75 -2.62
N TYR A 96 5.27 -23.74 -1.31
CA TYR A 96 6.06 -24.49 -0.33
C TYR A 96 5.53 -25.89 -0.01
N ALA A 97 4.44 -26.32 -0.67
CA ALA A 97 3.78 -27.60 -0.41
C ALA A 97 3.44 -27.83 1.07
N VAL A 98 2.96 -26.78 1.76
CA VAL A 98 2.51 -26.83 3.15
C VAL A 98 0.99 -26.76 3.21
N HIS A 99 0.36 -27.66 3.97
CA HIS A 99 -1.10 -27.78 4.09
C HIS A 99 -1.61 -27.24 5.42
#